data_AF-A0A5B2TB74-F1
#
_entry.id   AF-A0A5B2TB74-F1
#
_cell.length_a   1.000
_cell.length_b   1.000
_cell.length_c   1.000
_cell.angle_alpha   90.00
_cell.angle_beta   90.00
_cell.angle_gamma   90.00
#
_symmetry.space_group_name_H-M   'P 1'
#
loop_
_entity.id
_entity.type
_entity.pdbx_description
1 polymer ?
#
loop_
_entity_poly.entity_id
_entity_poly.type
_entity_poly.pdbx_seq_one_letter_code
_entity_poly.pdbx_strand_id
1 'polypeptide(L)'
;MLPHVPALGWSESALRAGLRDIGADAESAAWLFPRGPAGMAEAWSDLADRDMTAEAAGEGLHELRVPARIRTLVAIRLQGQAAHREAVRRALAILALPWNYAAAVRATARTVDAMWQAAGDASTDISFYTRRATLAGVYGATLGYWLRNPDPEAVLSFLDRRLADVARLQRPRRKAA
;
A
#
# COMPACT_ATOMS: atom_id res chain seq x y z
N MET A 1 0.64 -15.17 -10.95
CA MET A 1 -0.79 -14.95 -10.62
C MET A 1 -1.30 -13.60 -11.13
N LEU A 2 -0.68 -12.47 -10.76
CA LEU A 2 -1.21 -11.11 -11.05
C LEU A 2 -1.59 -10.85 -12.52
N PRO A 3 -0.85 -11.33 -13.54
CA PRO A 3 -1.24 -11.18 -14.94
C PRO A 3 -2.60 -11.80 -15.28
N HIS A 4 -3.03 -12.82 -14.54
CA HIS A 4 -4.29 -13.54 -14.76
C HIS A 4 -5.49 -12.95 -14.00
N VAL A 5 -5.25 -12.09 -13.01
CA VAL A 5 -6.31 -11.49 -12.16
C VAL A 5 -7.33 -10.66 -12.95
N PRO A 6 -6.97 -9.90 -14.01
CA PRO A 6 -7.96 -9.18 -14.82
C PRO A 6 -8.99 -10.10 -15.48
N ALA A 7 -8.60 -11.31 -15.88
CA ALA A 7 -9.51 -12.28 -16.51
C ALA A 7 -10.20 -13.17 -15.47
N LEU A 8 -9.43 -13.76 -14.55
CA LEU A 8 -9.88 -14.82 -13.64
C LEU A 8 -10.27 -14.31 -12.25
N GLY A 9 -10.05 -13.03 -11.97
CA GLY A 9 -10.24 -12.44 -10.64
C GLY A 9 -9.17 -12.88 -9.64
N TRP A 10 -9.33 -12.45 -8.39
CA TRP A 10 -8.59 -13.04 -7.27
C TRP A 10 -9.25 -14.37 -6.92
N SER A 11 -8.75 -15.45 -7.52
CA SER A 11 -9.33 -16.78 -7.41
C SER A 11 -8.26 -17.87 -7.40
N GLU A 12 -8.64 -19.07 -6.98
CA GLU A 12 -7.79 -20.25 -7.10
C GLU A 12 -7.40 -20.51 -8.56
N SER A 13 -8.30 -20.27 -9.51
CA SER A 13 -8.00 -20.41 -10.95
C SER A 13 -6.86 -19.48 -11.40
N ALA A 14 -6.85 -18.23 -10.93
CA ALA A 14 -5.76 -17.29 -11.21
C ALA A 14 -4.44 -17.72 -10.55
N LEU A 15 -4.51 -18.31 -9.36
CA LEU A 15 -3.35 -18.85 -8.66
C LEU A 15 -2.78 -20.07 -9.39
N ARG A 16 -3.64 -21.04 -9.76
CA ARG A 16 -3.29 -22.22 -10.57
C ARG A 16 -2.64 -21.81 -11.89
N ALA A 17 -3.19 -20.82 -12.58
CA ALA A 17 -2.59 -20.29 -13.81
C ALA A 17 -1.18 -19.71 -13.55
N GLY A 18 -1.04 -18.92 -12.49
CA GLY A 18 0.26 -18.37 -12.09
C GLY A 18 1.30 -19.42 -11.69
N LEU A 19 0.89 -20.51 -11.05
CA LEU A 19 1.78 -21.63 -10.70
C LEU A 19 2.25 -22.36 -11.96
N ARG A 20 1.36 -22.57 -12.93
CA ARG A 20 1.72 -23.17 -14.23
C ARG A 20 2.73 -22.34 -15.00
N ASP A 21 2.60 -21.01 -15.00
CA ASP A 21 3.54 -20.11 -15.70
C ASP A 21 4.99 -20.29 -15.22
N ILE A 22 5.18 -20.65 -13.95
CA ILE A 22 6.51 -20.83 -13.34
C ILE A 22 6.92 -22.31 -13.23
N GLY A 23 6.15 -23.23 -13.83
CA GLY A 23 6.43 -24.68 -13.78
C GLY A 23 6.21 -25.33 -12.41
N ALA A 24 5.46 -24.69 -11.51
CA ALA A 24 5.11 -25.24 -10.20
C ALA A 24 3.84 -26.12 -10.27
N ASP A 25 3.67 -26.99 -9.28
CA ASP A 25 2.46 -27.81 -9.14
C ASP A 25 1.22 -26.92 -8.90
N ALA A 26 0.25 -26.99 -9.80
CA ALA A 26 -0.97 -26.21 -9.71
C ALA A 26 -1.91 -26.70 -8.60
N GLU A 27 -1.87 -27.98 -8.22
CA GLU A 27 -2.75 -28.52 -7.18
C GLU A 27 -2.42 -27.99 -5.79
N SER A 28 -1.17 -27.57 -5.58
CA SER A 28 -0.75 -26.85 -4.39
C SER A 28 -1.59 -25.59 -4.10
N ALA A 29 -2.21 -24.98 -5.13
CA ALA A 29 -3.08 -23.80 -4.99
C ALA A 29 -4.19 -23.96 -3.94
N ALA A 30 -4.73 -25.17 -3.79
CA ALA A 30 -5.84 -25.48 -2.88
C ALA A 30 -5.51 -25.23 -1.40
N TRP A 31 -4.22 -25.23 -1.03
CA TRP A 31 -3.78 -25.17 0.37
C TRP A 31 -2.95 -23.92 0.69
N LEU A 32 -2.46 -23.19 -0.32
CA LEU A 32 -1.59 -22.02 -0.12
C LEU A 32 -2.31 -20.85 0.58
N PHE A 33 -3.60 -20.68 0.31
CA PHE A 33 -4.39 -19.56 0.84
C PHE A 33 -5.72 -20.03 1.43
N PRO A 34 -5.72 -20.62 2.65
CA PRO A 34 -6.93 -21.12 3.30
C PRO A 34 -7.96 -20.01 3.59
N ARG A 35 -7.53 -18.74 3.63
CA ARG A 35 -8.41 -17.56 3.76
C ARG A 35 -8.91 -17.01 2.42
N GLY A 36 -8.70 -17.76 1.34
CA GLY A 36 -9.18 -17.45 0.01
C GLY A 36 -8.64 -16.12 -0.55
N PRO A 37 -9.41 -15.43 -1.40
CA PRO A 37 -8.98 -14.23 -2.13
C PRO A 37 -8.48 -13.08 -1.25
N ALA A 38 -9.09 -12.89 -0.07
CA ALA A 38 -8.65 -11.85 0.88
C ALA A 38 -7.26 -12.18 1.45
N GLY A 39 -6.97 -13.45 1.71
CA GLY A 39 -5.65 -13.90 2.12
C GLY A 39 -4.60 -13.73 1.03
N MET A 40 -4.96 -14.00 -0.22
CA MET A 40 -4.09 -13.76 -1.39
C MET A 40 -3.77 -12.27 -1.55
N ALA A 41 -4.77 -11.40 -1.44
CA ALA A 41 -4.59 -9.96 -1.53
C ALA A 41 -3.73 -9.40 -0.39
N GLU A 42 -3.92 -9.89 0.85
CA GLU A 42 -3.11 -9.48 2.00
C GLU A 42 -1.65 -9.91 1.86
N ALA A 43 -1.39 -11.12 1.35
CA ALA A 43 -0.05 -11.61 1.09
C ALA A 43 0.66 -10.83 -0.03
N TRP A 44 -0.06 -10.49 -1.10
CA TRP A 44 0.51 -9.64 -2.15
C TRP A 44 0.77 -8.22 -1.66
N SER A 45 -0.10 -7.68 -0.81
CA SER A 45 0.14 -6.38 -0.17
C SER A 45 1.42 -6.39 0.66
N ASP A 46 1.63 -7.43 1.47
CA ASP A 46 2.85 -7.64 2.26
C ASP A 46 4.10 -7.78 1.39
N LEU A 47 4.04 -8.53 0.29
CA LEU A 47 5.15 -8.62 -0.67
C LEU A 47 5.51 -7.24 -1.24
N ALA A 48 4.50 -6.49 -1.70
CA ALA A 48 4.73 -5.17 -2.28
C ALA A 48 5.20 -4.13 -1.25
N ASP A 49 4.89 -4.31 0.04
CA ASP A 49 5.47 -3.50 1.12
C ASP A 49 6.97 -3.80 1.28
N ARG A 50 7.37 -5.08 1.21
CA ARG A 50 8.79 -5.48 1.25
C ARG A 50 9.56 -4.97 0.04
N ASP A 51 8.99 -5.10 -1.15
CA ASP A 51 9.60 -4.59 -2.39
C ASP A 51 9.81 -3.07 -2.30
N MET A 52 8.81 -2.32 -1.81
CA MET A 52 8.96 -0.89 -1.55
C MET A 52 10.11 -0.59 -0.59
N THR A 53 10.23 -1.32 0.52
CA THR A 53 11.34 -1.10 1.47
C THR A 53 12.71 -1.44 0.89
N ALA A 54 12.79 -2.48 0.06
CA ALA A 54 14.03 -2.89 -0.59
C ALA A 54 14.48 -1.87 -1.64
N GLU A 55 13.55 -1.38 -2.47
CA GLU A 55 13.83 -0.34 -3.47
C GLU A 55 14.25 0.99 -2.79
N ALA A 56 13.54 1.37 -1.72
CA ALA A 56 13.82 2.59 -0.97
C ALA A 56 15.19 2.60 -0.26
N ALA A 57 15.79 1.43 0.01
CA ALA A 57 17.11 1.35 0.62
C ALA A 57 18.22 1.96 -0.27
N GLY A 58 18.02 1.98 -1.59
CA GLY A 58 18.95 2.57 -2.56
C GLY A 58 18.81 4.08 -2.77
N GLU A 59 17.74 4.70 -2.25
CA GLU A 59 17.30 6.07 -2.60
C GLU A 59 17.85 7.16 -1.66
N GLY A 60 18.80 6.83 -0.78
CA GLY A 60 19.40 7.83 0.11
C GLY A 60 18.40 8.53 1.04
N LEU A 61 17.32 7.85 1.45
CA LEU A 61 16.21 8.46 2.20
C LEU A 61 16.66 9.26 3.44
N HIS A 62 17.75 8.88 4.07
CA HIS A 62 18.30 9.55 5.25
C HIS A 62 18.71 11.01 4.99
N GLU A 63 19.04 11.37 3.74
CA GLU A 63 19.37 12.76 3.34
C GLU A 63 18.13 13.65 3.26
N LEU A 64 16.95 13.05 3.08
CA LEU A 64 15.69 13.76 2.95
C LEU A 64 15.10 14.10 4.33
N ARG A 65 14.28 15.14 4.38
CA ARG A 65 13.41 15.40 5.55
C ARG A 65 12.26 14.38 5.55
N VAL A 66 11.74 14.07 6.74
CA VAL A 66 10.67 13.07 6.95
C VAL A 66 9.49 13.19 5.96
N PRO A 67 8.92 14.37 5.66
CA PRO A 67 7.81 14.46 4.71
C PRO A 67 8.20 14.02 3.29
N ALA A 68 9.43 14.33 2.86
CA ALA A 68 9.96 13.90 1.57
C ALA A 68 10.25 12.40 1.56
N ARG A 69 10.74 11.82 2.66
CA ARG A 69 10.90 10.36 2.80
C ARG A 69 9.58 9.61 2.59
N ILE A 70 8.53 10.05 3.29
CA ILE A 70 7.20 9.45 3.19
C ILE A 70 6.64 9.62 1.78
N ARG A 71 6.82 10.78 1.16
CA ARG A 71 6.44 11.00 -0.24
C ARG A 71 7.11 9.99 -1.17
N THR A 72 8.44 9.83 -1.07
CA THR A 72 9.22 8.90 -1.89
C THR A 72 8.74 7.46 -1.70
N LEU A 73 8.53 7.02 -0.46
CA LEU A 73 8.03 5.68 -0.16
C LEU A 73 6.65 5.40 -0.77
N VAL A 74 5.71 6.35 -0.67
CA VAL A 74 4.39 6.21 -1.31
C VAL A 74 4.54 6.17 -2.84
N ALA A 75 5.43 6.98 -3.42
CA ALA A 75 5.68 6.98 -4.86
C ALA A 75 6.19 5.62 -5.35
N ILE A 76 7.25 5.09 -4.72
CA ILE A 76 7.81 3.76 -4.99
C ILE A 76 6.72 2.68 -4.90
N ARG A 77 5.94 2.71 -3.82
CA ARG A 77 4.88 1.74 -3.56
C ARG A 77 3.83 1.70 -4.67
N LEU A 78 3.44 2.86 -5.21
CA LEU A 78 2.48 2.98 -6.30
C LEU A 78 3.10 2.61 -7.66
N GLN A 79 4.36 2.96 -7.88
CA GLN A 79 5.10 2.64 -9.09
C GLN A 79 5.28 1.13 -9.25
N GLY A 80 5.68 0.42 -8.20
CA GLY A 80 5.82 -1.05 -8.20
C GLY A 80 4.51 -1.79 -8.53
N GLN A 81 3.35 -1.13 -8.36
CA GLN A 81 2.04 -1.69 -8.69
C GLN A 81 1.48 -1.25 -10.05
N ALA A 82 2.15 -0.35 -10.77
CA ALA A 82 1.63 0.25 -12.00
C ALA A 82 1.25 -0.80 -13.06
N ALA A 83 2.09 -1.83 -13.23
CA ALA A 83 1.84 -2.93 -14.18
C ALA A 83 0.60 -3.78 -13.83
N HIS A 84 0.12 -3.71 -12.59
CA HIS A 84 -0.97 -4.55 -12.08
C HIS A 84 -2.10 -3.73 -11.45
N ARG A 85 -2.36 -2.53 -11.99
CA ARG A 85 -3.39 -1.60 -11.48
C ARG A 85 -4.78 -2.21 -11.37
N GLU A 86 -5.19 -3.06 -12.33
CA GLU A 86 -6.47 -3.76 -12.26
C GLU A 86 -6.52 -4.81 -11.13
N ALA A 87 -5.40 -5.49 -10.87
CA ALA A 87 -5.31 -6.41 -9.74
C ALA A 87 -5.46 -5.66 -8.40
N VAL A 88 -4.86 -4.48 -8.27
CA VAL A 88 -5.05 -3.60 -7.10
C VAL A 88 -6.51 -3.21 -6.94
N ARG A 89 -7.17 -2.77 -8.02
CA ARG A 89 -8.59 -2.38 -8.00
C ARG A 89 -9.48 -3.51 -7.47
N ARG A 90 -9.28 -4.73 -7.97
CA ARG A 90 -10.05 -5.91 -7.53
C ARG A 90 -9.71 -6.33 -6.10
N ALA A 91 -8.45 -6.22 -5.69
CA ALA A 91 -8.04 -6.50 -4.33
C ALA A 91 -8.73 -5.56 -3.34
N LEU A 92 -8.79 -4.25 -3.64
CA LEU A 92 -9.50 -3.28 -2.81
C LEU A 92 -11.00 -3.57 -2.74
N ALA A 93 -11.63 -3.96 -3.84
CA ALA A 93 -13.05 -4.34 -3.84
C ALA A 93 -13.32 -5.52 -2.89
N ILE A 94 -12.45 -6.53 -2.87
CA ILE A 94 -12.56 -7.67 -1.97
C ILE A 94 -12.33 -7.24 -0.51
N LEU A 95 -11.31 -6.44 -0.25
CA LEU A 95 -10.96 -5.98 1.09
C LEU A 95 -11.99 -5.00 1.67
N ALA A 96 -12.75 -4.29 0.83
CA ALA A 96 -13.82 -3.39 1.25
C ALA A 96 -15.06 -4.12 1.78
N LEU A 97 -15.17 -5.44 1.57
CA LEU A 97 -16.29 -6.23 2.09
C LEU A 97 -16.26 -6.28 3.63
N PRO A 98 -17.41 -6.19 4.32
CA PRO A 98 -17.43 -6.11 5.79
C PRO A 98 -16.72 -7.26 6.50
N TRP A 99 -16.85 -8.49 5.99
CA TRP A 99 -16.17 -9.67 6.55
C TRP A 99 -14.65 -9.68 6.32
N ASN A 100 -14.16 -8.88 5.37
CA ASN A 100 -12.73 -8.71 5.10
C ASN A 100 -12.14 -7.46 5.77
N TYR A 101 -12.94 -6.69 6.50
CA TYR A 101 -12.52 -5.43 7.11
C TYR A 101 -11.26 -5.57 7.98
N ALA A 102 -11.19 -6.62 8.80
CA ALA A 102 -10.02 -6.90 9.63
C ALA A 102 -8.75 -7.14 8.79
N ALA A 103 -8.88 -7.80 7.62
CA ALA A 103 -7.76 -7.99 6.70
C ALA A 103 -7.36 -6.67 6.03
N ALA A 104 -8.33 -5.85 5.64
CA ALA A 104 -8.07 -4.53 5.05
C ALA A 104 -7.30 -3.61 6.02
N VAL A 105 -7.73 -3.56 7.28
CA VAL A 105 -7.09 -2.77 8.34
C VAL A 105 -5.68 -3.28 8.61
N ARG A 106 -5.49 -4.59 8.76
CA ARG A 106 -4.14 -5.16 8.99
C ARG A 106 -3.20 -4.89 7.82
N ALA A 107 -3.67 -5.06 6.58
CA ALA A 107 -2.87 -4.77 5.40
C ALA A 107 -2.45 -3.29 5.38
N THR A 108 -3.41 -2.38 5.57
CA THR A 108 -3.14 -0.93 5.58
C THR A 108 -2.19 -0.53 6.72
N ALA A 109 -2.41 -1.06 7.93
CA ALA A 109 -1.55 -0.80 9.08
C ALA A 109 -0.11 -1.26 8.81
N ARG A 110 0.06 -2.47 8.26
CA ARG A 110 1.38 -3.02 7.90
C ARG A 110 2.09 -2.17 6.85
N THR A 111 1.38 -1.73 5.80
CA THR A 111 1.96 -0.85 4.78
C THR A 111 2.44 0.46 5.38
N VAL A 112 1.63 1.08 6.22
CA VAL A 112 1.97 2.34 6.90
C VAL A 112 3.11 2.16 7.89
N ASP A 113 3.14 1.04 8.61
CA ASP A 113 4.25 0.68 9.49
C ASP A 113 5.56 0.53 8.72
N ALA A 114 5.54 -0.20 7.60
CA ALA A 114 6.70 -0.38 6.73
C ALA A 114 7.22 0.97 6.20
N MET A 115 6.32 1.89 5.80
CA MET A 115 6.70 3.24 5.38
C MET A 115 7.36 4.03 6.52
N TRP A 116 6.79 4.02 7.73
CA TRP A 116 7.38 4.74 8.86
C TRP A 116 8.72 4.15 9.31
N GLN A 117 8.85 2.83 9.31
CA GLN A 117 10.12 2.16 9.60
C GLN A 117 11.19 2.50 8.57
N ALA A 118 10.87 2.43 7.27
CA ALA A 118 11.80 2.80 6.20
C ALA A 118 12.15 4.31 6.21
N ALA A 119 11.23 5.17 6.66
CA ALA A 119 11.51 6.59 6.85
C ALA A 119 12.40 6.90 8.06
N GLY A 120 12.70 5.90 8.90
CA GLY A 120 13.52 6.03 10.11
C GLY A 120 12.81 6.69 11.28
N ASP A 121 11.48 6.53 11.41
CA ASP A 121 10.75 7.05 12.57
C ASP A 121 11.12 6.26 13.85
N ALA A 122 11.74 6.94 14.81
CA ALA A 122 12.12 6.40 16.11
C ALA A 122 11.10 6.71 17.22
N SER A 123 9.93 7.25 16.87
CA SER A 123 9.02 7.80 17.85
C SER A 123 8.18 6.74 18.56
N THR A 124 8.05 6.83 19.89
CA THR A 124 7.38 5.82 20.73
C THR A 124 6.14 6.32 21.47
N ASP A 125 5.77 7.59 21.32
CA ASP A 125 4.70 8.23 22.13
C ASP A 125 3.33 8.25 21.43
N ILE A 126 2.33 8.96 21.98
CA ILE A 126 0.99 9.18 21.39
C ILE A 126 1.06 9.62 19.91
N SER A 127 2.12 10.36 19.54
CA SER A 127 2.44 10.74 18.17
C SER A 127 2.55 9.54 17.21
N PHE A 128 2.92 8.36 17.70
CA PHE A 128 2.99 7.09 16.97
C PHE A 128 1.65 6.70 16.33
N TYR A 129 0.56 6.70 17.12
CA TYR A 129 -0.76 6.32 16.64
C TYR A 129 -1.35 7.38 15.71
N THR A 130 -1.21 8.66 16.06
CA THR A 130 -1.72 9.75 15.22
C THR A 130 -1.01 9.78 13.87
N ARG A 131 0.33 9.64 13.82
CA ARG A 131 1.07 9.60 12.55
C ARG A 131 0.66 8.44 11.66
N ARG A 132 0.41 7.26 12.24
CA ARG A 132 -0.06 6.08 11.49
C ARG A 132 -1.46 6.28 10.96
N ALA A 133 -2.40 6.71 11.80
CA ALA A 133 -3.77 6.95 11.38
C ALA A 133 -3.84 8.01 10.26
N THR A 134 -3.05 9.08 10.40
CA THR A 134 -3.01 10.13 9.39
C THR A 134 -2.35 9.66 8.09
N LEU A 135 -1.23 8.93 8.16
CA LEU A 135 -0.60 8.38 6.95
C LEU A 135 -1.50 7.35 6.26
N ALA A 136 -2.22 6.50 7.01
CA ALA A 136 -3.21 5.58 6.45
C ALA A 136 -4.28 6.31 5.64
N GLY A 137 -4.80 7.44 6.17
CA GLY A 137 -5.75 8.29 5.45
C GLY A 137 -5.17 8.91 4.18
N VAL A 138 -3.95 9.45 4.24
CA VAL A 138 -3.26 10.01 3.06
C VAL A 138 -3.00 8.94 2.01
N TYR A 139 -2.48 7.79 2.41
CA TYR A 139 -2.20 6.67 1.52
C TYR A 139 -3.47 6.14 0.86
N GLY A 140 -4.53 5.87 1.63
CA GLY A 140 -5.81 5.41 1.11
C GLY A 140 -6.43 6.39 0.11
N ALA A 141 -6.42 7.68 0.41
CA ALA A 141 -6.90 8.71 -0.51
C ALA A 141 -6.07 8.78 -1.81
N THR A 142 -4.74 8.68 -1.69
CA THR A 142 -3.82 8.72 -2.83
C THR A 142 -3.97 7.48 -3.71
N LEU A 143 -4.10 6.29 -3.10
CA LEU A 143 -4.35 5.04 -3.81
C LEU A 143 -5.65 5.08 -4.61
N GLY A 144 -6.73 5.59 -4.02
CA GLY A 144 -8.01 5.79 -4.72
C GLY A 144 -7.93 6.83 -5.86
N TYR A 145 -7.11 7.87 -5.71
CA TYR A 145 -6.84 8.82 -6.79
C TYR A 145 -6.02 8.18 -7.92
N TRP A 146 -4.95 7.45 -7.59
CA TRP A 146 -4.08 6.72 -8.52
C TRP A 146 -4.82 5.66 -9.34
N LEU A 147 -5.81 4.98 -8.76
CA LEU A 147 -6.63 4.00 -9.49
C LEU A 147 -7.46 4.60 -10.63
N ARG A 148 -7.72 5.92 -10.59
CA ARG A 148 -8.53 6.65 -11.56
C ARG A 148 -7.70 7.52 -12.50
N ASN A 149 -6.47 7.85 -12.12
CA ASN A 149 -5.61 8.77 -12.86
C ASN A 149 -4.34 8.05 -13.32
N PRO A 150 -4.13 7.92 -14.64
CA PRO A 150 -2.94 7.25 -15.15
C PRO A 150 -1.69 8.10 -15.06
N ASP A 151 -1.84 9.43 -15.03
CA ASP A 151 -0.73 10.39 -14.97
C ASP A 151 0.00 10.35 -13.61
N PRO A 152 1.27 9.93 -13.58
CA PRO A 152 2.08 9.91 -12.36
C PRO A 152 2.25 11.29 -11.72
N GLU A 153 2.39 12.36 -12.50
CA GLU A 153 2.64 13.71 -11.98
C GLU A 153 1.41 14.26 -11.26
N ALA A 154 0.22 14.06 -11.82
CA ALA A 154 -1.04 14.40 -11.16
C ALA A 154 -1.21 13.64 -9.82
N VAL A 155 -0.84 12.36 -9.78
CA VAL A 155 -0.91 11.54 -8.56
C VAL A 155 0.05 12.05 -7.50
N LEU A 156 1.30 12.33 -7.88
CA LEU A 156 2.30 12.87 -6.98
C LEU A 156 1.93 14.27 -6.48
N SER A 157 1.36 15.12 -7.34
CA SER A 157 0.84 16.43 -6.94
C SER A 157 -0.35 16.32 -5.98
N PHE A 158 -1.20 15.31 -6.14
CA PHE A 158 -2.28 15.02 -5.19
C PHE A 158 -1.72 14.60 -3.83
N LEU A 159 -0.72 13.72 -3.81
CA LEU A 159 -0.03 13.30 -2.61
C LEU A 159 0.59 14.49 -1.85
N ASP A 160 1.26 15.41 -2.55
CA ASP A 160 1.85 16.62 -1.95
C ASP A 160 0.82 17.46 -1.21
N ARG A 161 -0.34 17.68 -1.85
CA ARG A 161 -1.44 18.43 -1.23
C ARG A 161 -1.93 17.74 0.04
N ARG A 162 -2.09 16.41 0.02
CA ARG A 162 -2.52 15.63 1.19
C ARG A 162 -1.50 15.67 2.33
N LEU A 163 -0.21 15.55 2.03
CA LEU A 163 0.85 15.68 3.04
C LEU A 163 0.90 17.10 3.63
N ALA A 164 0.70 18.14 2.79
CA ALA A 164 0.63 19.52 3.25
C ALA A 164 -0.60 19.80 4.14
N ASP A 165 -1.75 19.21 3.83
CA ASP A 165 -2.96 19.31 4.67
C ASP A 165 -2.71 18.76 6.08
N VAL A 166 -2.06 17.61 6.16
CA VAL A 166 -1.66 16.98 7.43
C VAL A 166 -0.70 17.86 8.24
N ALA A 167 0.31 18.42 7.58
CA ALA A 167 1.25 19.32 8.23
C ALA A 167 0.58 20.58 8.80
N ARG A 168 -0.51 21.06 8.16
CA ARG A 168 -1.30 22.19 8.68
C ARG A 168 -2.11 21.81 9.92
N LEU A 169 -2.67 20.61 9.97
CA LEU A 169 -3.43 20.11 11.13
C LEU A 169 -2.57 19.93 12.37
N GLN A 170 -1.28 19.62 12.19
CA GLN A 170 -0.32 19.45 13.28
C GLN A 170 0.25 20.77 13.83
N ARG A 171 -0.02 21.92 13.18
CA ARG A 171 0.43 23.22 13.70
C ARG A 171 -0.42 23.59 14.93
N PRO A 172 0.20 23.91 16.08
CA PRO A 172 -0.55 24.42 17.22
C PRO A 172 -1.28 25.70 16.80
N ARG A 173 -2.60 25.75 17.04
CA ARG A 173 -3.37 26.99 16.86
C ARG A 173 -2.78 28.03 17.81
N ARG A 174 -2.12 29.05 17.25
CA ARG A 174 -1.72 30.24 18.00
C ARG A 174 -3.00 30.82 18.61
N LYS A 175 -3.10 30.88 19.93
CA LYS A 175 -4.20 31.61 20.59
C LYS A 175 -4.14 33.05 20.06
N ALA A 176 -5.27 33.55 19.55
CA ALA A 176 -5.42 34.97 19.29
C ALA A 176 -5.24 35.68 20.65
N ALA A 177 -4.30 36.62 20.69
CA ALA A 177 -4.05 37.47 21.84
C ALA A 177 -5.09 38.59 21.88
#